data_AF-A0A836VCM9-F1
#
_entry.id   AF-A0A836VCM9-F1
#
_cell.length_a   1.000
_cell.length_b   1.000
_cell.length_c   1.000
_cell.angle_alpha   90.00
_cell.angle_beta   90.00
_cell.angle_gamma   90.00
#
_symmetry.space_group_name_H-M   'P 1'
#
loop_
_entity.id
_entity.type
_entity.pdbx_description
1 polymer ?
#
loop_
_entity_poly.entity_id
_entity_poly.type
_entity_poly.pdbx_seq_one_letter_code
_entity_poly.pdbx_strand_id
1 'polypeptide(L)'
;MANQKSRLSRQFALVAASTLLLSALLPPQTLAQRDKPPKDDDVVRVHQPPVYVPPAPEPPRLVIPIIPHRDVVPLFVPTDVTNPGPQLGATQLPALNLPSAMSGLIPLKQTDFPKEENSKDKGEWVLVRAEQDTNYSRPSPIAVELKVGAVLVSVRKPSQTAFVKTDLGKIAITANGDAIVKNTDGVVRVMNIDGLGKSVRIKLEGGPFTGNDAKVVALKPGFELVAAGRTLKRSDLRPRDGIGRRKASVVLKGFAAINQFSVDTLLQSCDLVVAINQNTTGVKERRILSDMSKMAAVLNMMDSAPGKGFVRESNYKLAQSKQLQ
;
A
#
# COMPACT_ATOMS: atom_id res chain seq x y z
N MET A 1 51.94 21.54 32.64
CA MET A 1 51.18 22.73 32.19
C MET A 1 51.85 23.28 30.95
N ALA A 2 51.06 23.60 29.90
CA ALA A 2 51.45 24.16 28.60
C ALA A 2 52.28 23.19 27.70
N ASN A 3 52.15 23.10 26.38
CA ASN A 3 51.33 23.75 25.37
C ASN A 3 51.53 22.89 24.11
N GLN A 4 50.50 22.31 23.48
CA GLN A 4 50.67 21.77 22.12
C GLN A 4 49.44 22.10 21.27
N LYS A 5 49.58 23.24 20.59
CA LYS A 5 48.60 23.87 19.72
C LYS A 5 48.46 23.10 18.40
N SER A 6 47.22 22.79 18.08
CA SER A 6 46.55 22.85 16.77
C SER A 6 47.41 22.84 15.50
N ARG A 7 47.32 21.75 14.74
CA ARG A 7 47.55 21.74 13.28
C ARG A 7 46.27 21.28 12.58
N LEU A 8 45.37 22.22 12.34
CA LEU A 8 44.16 22.08 11.53
C LEU A 8 44.09 23.35 10.68
N SER A 9 44.58 23.25 9.44
CA SER A 9 44.24 24.12 8.30
C SER A 9 45.29 23.92 7.22
N ARG A 10 44.88 23.30 6.11
CA ARG A 10 45.46 23.37 4.77
C ARG A 10 44.86 22.21 4.00
N GLN A 11 43.67 22.40 3.42
CA GLN A 11 43.23 21.83 2.14
C GLN A 11 41.90 22.51 1.76
N PHE A 12 41.98 23.78 1.34
CA PHE A 12 40.94 24.46 0.58
C PHE A 12 41.67 25.35 -0.43
N ALA A 13 41.58 24.97 -1.71
CA ALA A 13 41.66 25.80 -2.91
C ALA A 13 42.25 24.98 -4.07
N LEU A 14 41.39 24.56 -5.03
CA LEU A 14 41.65 24.39 -6.47
C LEU A 14 40.45 23.62 -7.06
N VAL A 15 39.82 23.94 -8.19
CA VAL A 15 39.80 25.06 -9.14
C VAL A 15 38.47 24.90 -9.88
N ALA A 16 37.81 26.02 -10.18
CA ALA A 16 36.64 26.07 -11.07
C ALA A 16 37.06 25.94 -12.54
N ALA A 17 36.09 25.58 -13.39
CA ALA A 17 36.05 25.68 -14.86
C ALA A 17 36.19 24.35 -15.63
N SER A 18 35.05 23.86 -16.13
CA SER A 18 34.93 23.41 -17.53
C SER A 18 33.46 23.32 -17.90
N THR A 19 33.02 24.34 -18.61
CA THR A 19 31.76 24.47 -19.34
C THR A 19 31.77 23.62 -20.62
N LEU A 20 30.59 23.13 -21.00
CA LEU A 20 30.03 22.99 -22.36
C LEU A 20 30.91 22.36 -23.45
N LEU A 21 30.48 21.18 -23.92
CA LEU A 21 30.52 20.57 -25.29
C LEU A 21 30.07 19.11 -25.03
N LEU A 22 29.11 18.46 -25.70
CA LEU A 22 28.79 18.46 -27.10
C LEU A 22 27.42 17.75 -27.26
N SER A 23 26.45 18.45 -27.84
CA SER A 23 25.18 17.91 -28.32
C SER A 23 25.37 17.32 -29.71
N ALA A 24 25.29 16.00 -29.86
CA ALA A 24 24.96 15.31 -31.12
C ALA A 24 24.91 13.80 -30.85
N LEU A 25 23.75 13.18 -31.05
CA LEU A 25 23.53 11.80 -31.52
C LEU A 25 22.04 11.47 -31.36
N LEU A 26 21.22 12.05 -32.24
CA LEU A 26 19.87 11.56 -32.54
C LEU A 26 19.91 10.87 -33.90
N PRO A 27 19.36 9.65 -34.05
CA PRO A 27 19.24 8.98 -35.34
C PRO A 27 18.11 9.60 -36.20
N PRO A 28 18.22 9.50 -37.54
CA PRO A 28 17.39 10.22 -38.50
C PRO A 28 15.97 9.67 -38.60
N GLN A 29 14.99 10.58 -38.71
CA GLN A 29 13.62 10.28 -39.10
C GLN A 29 13.55 10.07 -40.61
N THR A 30 13.09 8.89 -41.04
CA THR A 30 12.77 8.57 -42.42
C THR A 30 11.41 9.17 -42.79
N LEU A 31 11.45 10.23 -43.59
CA LEU A 31 10.35 10.75 -44.38
C LEU A 31 10.13 9.81 -45.58
N ALA A 32 9.05 9.03 -45.56
CA ALA A 32 8.60 8.30 -46.75
C ALA A 32 7.65 9.20 -47.55
N GLN A 33 8.19 9.67 -48.68
CA GLN A 33 7.49 10.41 -49.72
C GLN A 33 6.40 9.55 -50.39
N ARG A 34 5.38 10.27 -50.82
CA ARG A 34 4.16 9.84 -51.47
C ARG A 34 4.40 9.71 -52.97
N ASP A 35 4.37 8.49 -53.50
CA ASP A 35 4.33 8.24 -54.95
C ASP A 35 2.95 7.74 -55.38
N LYS A 36 2.34 8.44 -56.34
CA LYS A 36 1.27 7.95 -57.22
C LYS A 36 1.93 7.14 -58.34
N PRO A 37 1.32 6.03 -58.79
CA PRO A 37 0.66 6.04 -60.12
C PRO A 37 -0.45 4.95 -60.24
N PRO A 38 -0.99 4.62 -61.43
CA PRO A 38 -1.57 5.42 -62.51
C PRO A 38 -3.09 5.15 -62.67
N LYS A 39 -3.74 5.93 -63.54
CA LYS A 39 -5.07 5.64 -64.13
C LYS A 39 -4.91 4.55 -65.19
N ASP A 40 -5.81 3.57 -65.21
CA ASP A 40 -6.29 2.93 -66.44
C ASP A 40 -7.61 2.19 -66.19
N ASP A 41 -8.34 2.04 -67.29
CA ASP A 41 -9.77 1.78 -67.45
C ASP A 41 -10.21 0.31 -67.24
N ASP A 42 -11.55 0.15 -67.24
CA ASP A 42 -12.32 -1.06 -67.48
C ASP A 42 -12.22 -2.24 -66.49
N VAL A 43 -13.12 -2.23 -65.49
CA VAL A 43 -13.58 -3.46 -64.84
C VAL A 43 -15.10 -3.56 -64.95
N VAL A 44 -15.52 -4.53 -65.78
CA VAL A 44 -16.89 -5.02 -65.93
C VAL A 44 -17.48 -5.38 -64.56
N ARG A 45 -18.55 -4.68 -64.14
CA ARG A 45 -19.36 -5.05 -62.98
C ARG A 45 -20.12 -6.34 -63.27
N VAL A 46 -19.65 -7.46 -62.72
CA VAL A 46 -20.45 -8.68 -62.62
C VAL A 46 -21.45 -8.50 -61.48
N HIS A 47 -22.74 -8.40 -61.81
CA HIS A 47 -23.82 -8.44 -60.82
C HIS A 47 -23.89 -9.84 -60.20
N GLN A 48 -23.40 -9.99 -58.96
CA GLN A 48 -23.74 -11.16 -58.15
C GLN A 48 -25.19 -11.03 -57.62
N PRO A 49 -26.00 -12.10 -57.70
CA PRO A 49 -27.32 -12.11 -57.07
C PRO A 49 -27.18 -12.09 -55.53
N PRO A 50 -28.17 -11.55 -54.81
CA PRO A 50 -28.12 -11.43 -53.36
C PRO A 50 -28.05 -12.82 -52.70
N VAL A 51 -27.02 -13.02 -51.87
CA VAL A 51 -26.87 -14.22 -51.04
C VAL A 51 -27.92 -14.18 -49.93
N TYR A 52 -28.82 -15.16 -49.91
CA TYR A 52 -29.77 -15.34 -48.82
C TYR A 52 -29.03 -15.78 -47.55
N VAL A 53 -29.02 -14.91 -46.54
CA VAL A 53 -28.50 -15.25 -45.20
C VAL A 53 -29.70 -15.64 -44.33
N PRO A 54 -29.80 -16.90 -43.86
CA PRO A 54 -30.87 -17.29 -42.95
C PRO A 54 -30.74 -16.54 -41.61
N PRO A 55 -31.86 -16.16 -40.97
CA PRO A 55 -31.83 -15.48 -39.68
C PRO A 55 -31.18 -16.36 -38.62
N ALA A 56 -30.26 -15.79 -37.85
CA ALA A 56 -29.57 -16.49 -36.77
C ALA A 56 -30.58 -16.92 -35.68
N PRO A 57 -30.46 -18.14 -35.12
CA PRO A 57 -31.32 -18.56 -34.02
C PRO A 57 -31.06 -17.70 -32.78
N GLU A 58 -32.14 -17.18 -32.17
CA GLU A 58 -32.04 -16.42 -30.92
C GLU A 58 -31.44 -17.30 -29.80
N PRO A 59 -30.52 -16.74 -28.98
CA PRO A 59 -30.00 -17.46 -27.83
C PRO A 59 -31.11 -17.75 -26.81
N PRO A 60 -31.06 -18.91 -26.12
CA PRO A 60 -32.09 -19.28 -25.16
C PRO A 60 -32.18 -18.26 -24.03
N ARG A 61 -33.39 -17.76 -23.76
CA ARG A 61 -33.66 -16.85 -22.64
C ARG A 61 -33.44 -17.60 -21.32
N LEU A 62 -32.47 -17.13 -20.54
CA LEU A 62 -32.25 -17.58 -19.17
C LEU A 62 -33.45 -17.18 -18.30
N VAL A 63 -34.27 -18.16 -17.91
CA VAL A 63 -35.29 -17.97 -16.88
C VAL A 63 -34.58 -17.99 -15.53
N ILE A 64 -34.38 -16.80 -14.94
CA ILE A 64 -33.86 -16.68 -13.58
C ILE A 64 -35.00 -17.05 -12.62
N PRO A 65 -34.84 -18.05 -11.73
CA PRO A 65 -35.85 -18.35 -10.73
C PRO A 65 -36.01 -17.15 -9.79
N ILE A 66 -37.25 -16.68 -9.66
CA ILE A 66 -37.63 -15.62 -8.72
C ILE A 66 -37.48 -16.21 -7.31
N ILE A 67 -36.43 -15.81 -6.60
CA ILE A 67 -36.26 -16.13 -5.18
C ILE A 67 -37.31 -15.30 -4.42
N PRO A 68 -38.19 -15.91 -3.61
CA PRO A 68 -39.16 -15.13 -2.83
C PRO A 68 -38.42 -14.22 -1.85
N HIS A 69 -38.66 -12.92 -1.98
CA HIS A 69 -38.23 -11.92 -1.00
C HIS A 69 -38.90 -12.23 0.34
N ARG A 70 -38.12 -12.72 1.30
CA ARG A 70 -38.48 -12.63 2.71
C ARG A 70 -37.95 -11.29 3.21
N ASP A 71 -38.85 -10.34 3.38
CA ASP A 71 -38.62 -9.12 4.14
C ASP A 71 -38.38 -9.50 5.61
N VAL A 72 -37.13 -9.83 5.93
CA VAL A 72 -36.68 -9.82 7.33
C VAL A 72 -35.97 -8.49 7.53
N VAL A 73 -36.73 -7.53 8.05
CA VAL A 73 -36.19 -6.29 8.59
C VAL A 73 -35.14 -6.67 9.65
N PRO A 74 -33.87 -6.24 9.52
CA PRO A 74 -32.90 -6.49 10.58
C PRO A 74 -33.31 -5.69 11.81
N LEU A 75 -33.73 -6.40 12.86
CA LEU A 75 -33.98 -5.82 14.17
C LEU A 75 -32.64 -5.32 14.72
N PHE A 76 -32.44 -3.99 14.71
CA PHE A 76 -31.32 -3.36 15.39
C PHE A 76 -31.53 -3.49 16.90
N VAL A 77 -30.90 -4.49 17.50
CA VAL A 77 -30.74 -4.51 18.95
C VAL A 77 -29.66 -3.48 19.30
N PRO A 78 -29.92 -2.52 20.19
CA PRO A 78 -28.86 -1.69 20.75
C PRO A 78 -27.93 -2.63 21.54
N THR A 79 -26.74 -2.91 21.02
CA THR A 79 -25.69 -3.52 21.84
C THR A 79 -25.19 -2.44 22.77
N ASP A 80 -25.86 -2.33 23.91
CA ASP A 80 -25.39 -1.60 25.07
C ASP A 80 -24.02 -2.17 25.48
N VAL A 81 -23.00 -1.33 25.44
CA VAL A 81 -21.62 -1.72 25.74
C VAL A 81 -21.43 -1.64 27.25
N THR A 82 -22.01 -2.59 27.99
CA THR A 82 -21.69 -2.77 29.41
C THR A 82 -20.57 -3.80 29.55
N ASN A 83 -19.40 -3.31 30.00
CA ASN A 83 -18.26 -4.11 30.46
C ASN A 83 -18.68 -5.34 31.28
N PRO A 84 -18.13 -6.54 31.05
CA PRO A 84 -18.00 -7.51 32.12
C PRO A 84 -16.83 -7.07 33.02
N GLY A 85 -17.12 -6.93 34.31
CA GLY A 85 -16.15 -6.56 35.35
C GLY A 85 -14.99 -7.56 35.53
N PRO A 86 -14.02 -7.23 36.40
CA PRO A 86 -12.74 -7.92 36.49
C PRO A 86 -12.88 -9.28 37.18
N GLN A 87 -12.50 -10.35 36.49
CA GLN A 87 -12.21 -11.63 37.14
C GLN A 87 -10.85 -11.50 37.87
N LEU A 88 -10.92 -11.50 39.20
CA LEU A 88 -9.78 -11.69 40.09
C LEU A 88 -9.25 -13.12 39.93
N GLY A 89 -7.97 -13.25 39.58
CA GLY A 89 -7.23 -14.50 39.75
C GLY A 89 -6.48 -14.98 38.51
N ALA A 90 -5.34 -14.36 38.21
CA ALA A 90 -4.11 -14.99 37.74
C ALA A 90 -3.11 -13.90 37.36
N THR A 91 -1.92 -13.94 37.95
CA THR A 91 -0.76 -13.15 37.57
C THR A 91 -0.32 -13.51 36.14
N GLN A 92 -0.93 -12.84 35.16
CA GLN A 92 -0.44 -12.82 33.79
C GLN A 92 0.00 -11.39 33.46
N LEU A 93 1.21 -11.30 32.90
CA LEU A 93 1.78 -10.13 32.23
C LEU A 93 0.71 -9.42 31.38
N PRO A 94 0.80 -8.10 31.10
CA PRO A 94 -0.19 -7.39 30.30
C PRO A 94 -0.15 -7.88 28.85
N ALA A 95 -0.75 -9.05 28.61
CA ALA A 95 -1.10 -9.55 27.32
C ALA A 95 -2.14 -8.59 26.79
N LEU A 96 -1.85 -8.06 25.60
CA LEU A 96 -2.76 -7.27 24.82
C LEU A 96 -4.02 -8.14 24.63
N ASN A 97 -5.06 -7.91 25.43
CA ASN A 97 -6.32 -8.64 25.35
C ASN A 97 -7.07 -8.08 24.13
N LEU A 98 -6.68 -8.57 22.97
CA LEU A 98 -7.09 -8.08 21.66
C LEU A 98 -8.41 -8.76 21.30
N PRO A 99 -9.53 -8.03 21.07
CA PRO A 99 -10.78 -8.63 20.63
C PRO A 99 -10.59 -9.46 19.35
N SER A 100 -11.43 -10.49 19.15
CA SER A 100 -11.49 -11.31 17.91
C SER A 100 -11.51 -10.47 16.60
N ALA A 101 -11.89 -9.19 16.68
CA ALA A 101 -11.81 -8.19 15.62
C ALA A 101 -10.37 -7.77 15.21
N MET A 102 -9.31 -8.31 15.81
CA MET A 102 -7.91 -7.97 15.55
C MET A 102 -7.20 -8.90 14.57
N SER A 103 -7.93 -9.42 13.58
CA SER A 103 -7.43 -10.41 12.62
C SER A 103 -6.16 -9.98 11.86
N GLY A 104 -5.86 -8.67 11.78
CA GLY A 104 -4.71 -8.14 11.04
C GLY A 104 -3.38 -8.00 11.80
N LEU A 105 -3.37 -8.07 13.13
CA LEU A 105 -2.14 -7.91 13.93
C LEU A 105 -1.75 -9.19 14.67
N ILE A 106 -0.44 -9.37 14.82
CA ILE A 106 0.16 -10.42 15.64
C ILE A 106 1.04 -9.73 16.68
N PRO A 107 0.70 -9.76 17.98
CA PRO A 107 1.54 -9.16 19.01
C PRO A 107 2.89 -9.87 19.08
N LEU A 108 3.97 -9.11 19.25
CA LEU A 108 5.33 -9.61 19.34
C LEU A 108 5.98 -9.12 20.65
N LYS A 109 7.02 -9.82 21.11
CA LYS A 109 7.84 -9.33 22.21
C LYS A 109 8.75 -8.22 21.71
N GLN A 110 9.16 -7.33 22.62
CA GLN A 110 10.11 -6.27 22.27
C GLN A 110 11.45 -6.81 21.76
N THR A 111 11.86 -7.99 22.24
CA THR A 111 13.05 -8.72 21.77
C THR A 111 12.94 -9.22 20.34
N ASP A 112 11.71 -9.35 19.82
CA ASP A 112 11.46 -9.87 18.47
C ASP A 112 11.56 -8.75 17.42
N PHE A 113 11.66 -7.48 17.82
CA PHE A 113 11.87 -6.39 16.87
C PHE A 113 13.35 -6.35 16.43
N PRO A 114 13.66 -6.38 15.13
CA PRO A 114 15.04 -6.32 14.64
C PRO A 114 15.76 -5.06 15.12
N LYS A 115 17.02 -5.21 15.55
CA LYS A 115 17.88 -4.08 15.92
C LYS A 115 18.62 -3.57 14.69
N GLU A 116 18.57 -2.27 14.45
CA GLU A 116 19.23 -1.62 13.31
C GLU A 116 20.75 -1.78 13.34
N GLU A 117 21.37 -1.61 14.51
CA GLU A 117 22.82 -1.69 14.73
C GLU A 117 23.44 -3.06 14.39
N ASN A 118 22.64 -4.13 14.43
CA ASN A 118 23.10 -5.48 14.14
C ASN A 118 23.08 -5.81 12.64
N SER A 119 22.56 -4.90 11.80
CA SER A 119 22.44 -5.12 10.37
C SER A 119 23.76 -4.80 9.67
N LYS A 120 24.55 -5.82 9.34
CA LYS A 120 25.76 -5.70 8.48
C LYS A 120 25.43 -5.50 7.00
N ASP A 121 24.21 -5.08 6.72
CA ASP A 121 23.58 -5.18 5.42
C ASP A 121 23.88 -3.93 4.59
N LYS A 122 24.42 -4.11 3.39
CA LYS A 122 24.83 -3.00 2.52
C LYS A 122 23.65 -2.26 1.88
N GLY A 123 22.43 -2.79 2.02
CA GLY A 123 21.19 -2.19 1.52
C GLY A 123 21.05 -2.15 -0.01
N GLU A 124 21.95 -2.81 -0.75
CA GLU A 124 21.91 -2.92 -2.22
C GLU A 124 20.59 -3.56 -2.72
N TRP A 125 20.01 -4.42 -1.88
CA TRP A 125 18.78 -5.14 -2.17
C TRP A 125 17.55 -4.52 -1.50
N VAL A 126 17.68 -3.27 -1.05
CA VAL A 126 16.58 -2.44 -0.54
C VAL A 126 16.18 -1.40 -1.60
N LEU A 127 14.99 -1.58 -2.17
CA LEU A 127 14.37 -0.62 -3.07
C LEU A 127 13.52 0.35 -2.26
N VAL A 128 13.69 1.65 -2.50
CA VAL A 128 12.84 2.70 -1.91
C VAL A 128 12.30 3.55 -3.05
N ARG A 129 10.97 3.71 -3.11
CA ARG A 129 10.27 4.63 -4.03
C ARG A 129 9.45 5.60 -3.20
N ALA A 130 9.40 6.86 -3.60
CA ALA A 130 8.70 7.91 -2.87
C ALA A 130 7.73 8.64 -3.80
N GLU A 131 6.64 9.17 -3.26
CA GLU A 131 5.76 10.10 -4.00
C GLU A 131 6.51 11.43 -4.22
N GLN A 132 6.12 12.19 -5.25
CA GLN A 132 6.83 13.41 -5.68
C GLN A 132 7.02 14.43 -4.54
N ASP A 133 6.01 14.58 -3.68
CA ASP A 133 6.01 15.56 -2.57
C ASP A 133 6.46 14.96 -1.23
N THR A 134 7.16 13.82 -1.25
CA THR A 134 7.60 13.15 -0.02
C THR A 134 8.85 13.78 0.55
N ASN A 135 8.77 14.22 1.80
CA ASN A 135 9.92 14.63 2.60
C ASN A 135 10.45 13.45 3.42
N TYR A 136 11.54 12.87 2.94
CA TYR A 136 12.26 11.80 3.64
C TYR A 136 13.77 11.99 3.54
N SER A 137 14.50 11.42 4.49
CA SER A 137 15.95 11.28 4.44
C SER A 137 16.33 9.80 4.47
N ARG A 138 17.55 9.48 4.01
CA ARG A 138 18.06 8.11 4.00
C ARG A 138 19.41 8.08 4.75
N PRO A 139 19.40 8.02 6.09
CA PRO A 139 20.64 8.07 6.89
C PRO A 139 21.56 6.86 6.66
N SER A 140 21.01 5.73 6.22
CA SER A 140 21.78 4.56 5.80
C SER A 140 21.08 3.85 4.63
N PRO A 141 21.78 3.01 3.85
CA PRO A 141 21.17 2.26 2.75
C PRO A 141 19.97 1.40 3.17
N ILE A 142 19.86 1.02 4.43
CA ILE A 142 18.77 0.20 4.96
C ILE A 142 17.75 1.02 5.76
N ALA A 143 17.99 2.29 6.04
CA ALA A 143 17.14 3.10 6.90
C ALA A 143 16.58 4.32 6.15
N VAL A 144 15.30 4.57 6.34
CA VAL A 144 14.55 5.71 5.78
C VAL A 144 13.93 6.47 6.95
N GLU A 145 14.17 7.77 7.07
CA GLU A 145 13.38 8.61 7.98
C GLU A 145 12.32 9.35 7.17
N LEU A 146 11.05 9.01 7.40
CA LEU A 146 9.91 9.60 6.73
C LEU A 146 9.29 10.68 7.63
N LYS A 147 9.38 11.95 7.18
CA LYS A 147 8.73 13.08 7.87
C LYS A 147 7.32 13.31 7.33
N VAL A 148 7.18 13.45 6.02
CA VAL A 148 5.89 13.73 5.36
C VAL A 148 5.84 13.02 4.02
N GLY A 149 4.67 12.54 3.61
CA GLY A 149 4.41 11.91 2.30
C GLY A 149 4.37 10.39 2.39
N ALA A 150 4.75 9.69 1.32
CA ALA A 150 4.67 8.24 1.26
C ALA A 150 5.88 7.59 0.60
N VAL A 151 6.29 6.46 1.16
CA VAL A 151 7.35 5.61 0.60
C VAL A 151 6.88 4.17 0.45
N LEU A 152 7.26 3.54 -0.66
CA LEU A 152 7.23 2.10 -0.84
C LEU A 152 8.63 1.56 -0.58
N VAL A 153 8.73 0.56 0.30
CA VAL A 153 10.00 -0.09 0.64
C VAL A 153 9.94 -1.58 0.31
N SER A 154 10.80 -1.92 -0.66
CA SER A 154 11.19 -3.22 -1.20
C SER A 154 12.36 -3.91 -0.49
N VAL A 155 12.26 -5.04 0.19
CA VAL A 155 13.46 -5.76 0.72
C VAL A 155 13.67 -7.10 0.03
N ARG A 156 14.86 -7.33 -0.53
CA ARG A 156 15.25 -8.57 -1.22
C ARG A 156 16.45 -9.22 -0.57
N LYS A 157 16.52 -10.55 -0.64
CA LYS A 157 17.77 -11.27 -0.32
C LYS A 157 18.89 -10.85 -1.30
N PRO A 158 20.15 -10.79 -0.85
CA PRO A 158 20.68 -11.13 0.48
C PRO A 158 20.36 -10.14 1.60
N SER A 159 19.76 -8.98 1.33
CA SER A 159 19.35 -8.07 2.39
C SER A 159 18.27 -8.67 3.30
N GLN A 160 18.46 -8.45 4.60
CA GLN A 160 17.69 -9.07 5.67
C GLN A 160 16.60 -8.16 6.19
N THR A 161 16.86 -6.85 6.30
CA THR A 161 15.90 -5.91 6.88
C THR A 161 16.14 -4.49 6.39
N ALA A 162 15.06 -3.75 6.16
CA ALA A 162 15.06 -2.29 6.04
C ALA A 162 14.20 -1.68 7.14
N PHE A 163 14.52 -0.45 7.52
CA PHE A 163 13.86 0.30 8.57
C PHE A 163 13.25 1.58 8.01
N VAL A 164 12.01 1.87 8.40
CA VAL A 164 11.37 3.16 8.17
C VAL A 164 11.06 3.77 9.53
N LYS A 165 11.61 4.94 9.81
CA LYS A 165 11.39 5.69 11.05
C LYS A 165 10.44 6.84 10.77
N THR A 166 9.47 6.99 11.65
CA THR A 166 8.49 8.08 11.68
C THR A 166 8.52 8.75 13.06
N ASP A 167 7.74 9.81 13.22
CA ASP A 167 7.50 10.47 14.51
C ASP A 167 6.78 9.56 15.53
N LEU A 168 5.97 8.60 15.07
CA LEU A 168 5.20 7.70 15.95
C LEU A 168 5.88 6.36 16.24
N GLY A 169 6.90 5.97 15.45
CA GLY A 169 7.61 4.73 15.68
C GLY A 169 8.49 4.25 14.53
N LYS A 170 8.92 2.99 14.65
CA LYS A 170 9.82 2.31 13.73
C LYS A 170 9.13 1.13 13.07
N ILE A 171 9.30 1.01 11.76
CA ILE A 171 8.80 -0.08 10.94
C ILE A 171 10.02 -0.86 10.46
N ALA A 172 10.05 -2.17 10.70
CA ALA A 172 11.05 -3.07 10.15
C ALA A 172 10.40 -3.96 9.08
N ILE A 173 10.99 -3.97 7.90
CA ILE A 173 10.56 -4.77 6.75
C ILE A 173 11.63 -5.82 6.51
N THR A 174 11.33 -7.08 6.77
CA THR A 174 12.29 -8.17 6.63
C THR A 174 12.42 -8.65 5.19
N ALA A 175 13.40 -9.51 4.91
CA ALA A 175 13.68 -10.07 3.60
C ALA A 175 12.42 -10.58 2.89
N ASN A 176 12.31 -10.24 1.60
CA ASN A 176 11.18 -10.49 0.71
C ASN A 176 9.89 -9.70 1.03
N GLY A 177 9.92 -8.84 2.04
CA GLY A 177 8.81 -7.97 2.41
C GLY A 177 8.66 -6.75 1.51
N ASP A 178 7.41 -6.33 1.34
CA ASP A 178 7.02 -5.11 0.66
C ASP A 178 6.01 -4.35 1.54
N ALA A 179 6.24 -3.06 1.74
CA ALA A 179 5.33 -2.21 2.50
C ALA A 179 5.22 -0.82 1.90
N ILE A 180 4.05 -0.20 2.07
CA ILE A 180 3.86 1.22 1.83
C ILE A 180 3.67 1.91 3.18
N VAL A 181 4.50 2.91 3.46
CA VAL A 181 4.43 3.72 4.67
C VAL A 181 4.06 5.14 4.28
N LYS A 182 2.96 5.67 4.81
CA LYS A 182 2.52 7.05 4.64
C LYS A 182 2.61 7.79 5.97
N ASN A 183 3.08 9.03 5.95
CA ASN A 183 2.98 9.97 7.07
C ASN A 183 2.37 11.27 6.56
N THR A 184 1.08 11.47 6.81
CA THR A 184 0.32 12.61 6.29
C THR A 184 -0.62 13.10 7.38
N ASP A 185 -0.71 14.41 7.57
CA ASP A 185 -1.58 15.05 8.57
C ASP A 185 -1.40 14.51 10.02
N GLY A 186 -0.16 14.13 10.36
CA GLY A 186 0.18 13.54 11.67
C GLY A 186 -0.41 12.13 11.88
N VAL A 187 -0.77 11.45 10.78
CA VAL A 187 -1.27 10.06 10.76
C VAL A 187 -0.28 9.20 9.99
N VAL A 188 0.31 8.24 10.69
CA VAL A 188 1.16 7.21 10.10
C VAL A 188 0.30 6.02 9.66
N ARG A 189 0.43 5.62 8.41
CA ARG A 189 -0.19 4.41 7.86
C ARG A 189 0.88 3.46 7.38
N VAL A 190 0.78 2.20 7.77
CA VAL A 190 1.66 1.14 7.31
C VAL A 190 0.79 0.10 6.64
N MET A 191 0.92 -0.07 5.33
CA MET A 191 0.21 -1.09 4.54
C MET A 191 1.17 -2.25 4.27
N ASN A 192 0.80 -3.46 4.70
CA ASN A 192 1.53 -4.66 4.31
C ASN A 192 1.02 -5.17 2.95
N ILE A 193 1.85 -5.01 1.93
CA ILE A 193 1.59 -5.44 0.56
C ILE A 193 2.42 -6.68 0.16
N ASP A 194 3.13 -7.27 1.12
CA ASP A 194 3.83 -8.55 0.93
C ASP A 194 2.80 -9.69 0.80
N GLY A 195 2.98 -10.55 -0.19
CA GLY A 195 2.18 -11.78 -0.33
C GLY A 195 2.54 -12.86 0.70
N LEU A 196 3.73 -12.79 1.32
CA LEU A 196 4.20 -13.73 2.33
C LEU A 196 4.00 -13.15 3.73
N GLY A 197 3.31 -13.90 4.59
CA GLY A 197 2.89 -13.38 5.88
C GLY A 197 4.04 -13.08 6.84
N LYS A 198 3.99 -11.89 7.47
CA LYS A 198 4.76 -11.41 8.65
C LYS A 198 6.09 -10.68 8.39
N SER A 199 6.35 -10.22 7.18
CA SER A 199 7.57 -9.46 6.89
C SER A 199 7.57 -8.03 7.40
N VAL A 200 6.39 -7.49 7.76
CA VAL A 200 6.25 -6.11 8.25
C VAL A 200 6.03 -6.12 9.76
N ARG A 201 7.00 -5.58 10.51
CA ARG A 201 6.95 -5.43 11.97
C ARG A 201 6.95 -3.95 12.33
N ILE A 202 6.14 -3.57 13.30
CA ILE A 202 5.95 -2.18 13.69
C ILE A 202 6.16 -2.08 15.18
N LYS A 203 7.01 -1.15 15.60
CA LYS A 203 7.23 -0.75 16.98
C LYS A 203 6.73 0.68 17.14
N LEU A 204 5.61 0.85 17.83
CA LEU A 204 5.09 2.16 18.21
C LEU A 204 5.79 2.60 19.49
N GLU A 205 6.50 3.72 19.43
CA GLU A 205 7.30 4.23 20.56
C GLU A 205 7.32 5.77 20.66
N GLY A 206 6.66 6.48 19.75
CA GLY A 206 6.57 7.95 19.74
C GLY A 206 5.20 8.47 20.18
N GLY A 207 5.13 9.76 20.53
CA GLY A 207 3.88 10.43 20.90
C GLY A 207 3.11 9.73 22.03
N PRO A 208 1.82 9.37 21.86
CA PRO A 208 1.01 8.71 22.91
C PRO A 208 1.44 7.27 23.20
N PHE A 209 2.45 6.75 22.47
CA PHE A 209 2.99 5.40 22.63
C PHE A 209 4.29 5.36 23.44
N THR A 210 4.76 6.49 24.00
CA THR A 210 5.96 6.56 24.83
C THR A 210 5.75 5.89 26.20
N GLY A 211 6.72 5.10 26.67
CA GLY A 211 6.72 4.47 28.00
C GLY A 211 6.89 2.95 27.96
N ASN A 212 6.58 2.27 29.08
CA ASN A 212 6.68 0.80 29.22
C ASN A 212 5.72 0.00 28.32
N ASP A 213 4.91 0.70 27.52
CA ASP A 213 3.88 0.14 26.65
C ASP A 213 4.28 0.13 25.17
N ALA A 214 5.56 0.33 24.80
CA ALA A 214 6.01 0.26 23.42
C ALA A 214 5.50 -1.04 22.75
N LYS A 215 4.53 -0.91 21.84
CA LYS A 215 3.83 -2.06 21.26
C LYS A 215 4.55 -2.50 20.01
N VAL A 216 5.01 -3.76 20.03
CA VAL A 216 5.59 -4.43 18.87
C VAL A 216 4.55 -5.37 18.29
N VAL A 217 4.25 -5.18 17.00
CA VAL A 217 3.25 -5.97 16.29
C VAL A 217 3.79 -6.35 14.91
N ALA A 218 3.45 -7.55 14.44
CA ALA A 218 3.54 -7.91 13.02
C ALA A 218 2.20 -7.65 12.34
N LEU A 219 2.26 -7.08 11.14
CA LEU A 219 1.10 -6.76 10.32
C LEU A 219 0.89 -7.87 9.29
N LYS A 220 -0.33 -8.40 9.16
CA LYS A 220 -0.66 -9.41 8.14
C LYS A 220 -0.81 -8.79 6.75
N PRO A 221 -0.56 -9.54 5.67
CA PRO A 221 -0.84 -9.13 4.29
C PRO A 221 -2.27 -8.61 4.10
N GLY A 222 -2.43 -7.52 3.34
CA GLY A 222 -3.75 -6.92 3.06
C GLY A 222 -4.36 -6.13 4.22
N PHE A 223 -3.61 -5.95 5.31
CA PHE A 223 -3.99 -5.07 6.41
C PHE A 223 -3.10 -3.84 6.47
N GLU A 224 -3.69 -2.75 6.93
CA GLU A 224 -2.99 -1.53 7.29
C GLU A 224 -3.10 -1.26 8.79
N LEU A 225 -2.01 -0.79 9.40
CA LEU A 225 -2.03 -0.13 10.70
C LEU A 225 -2.12 1.38 10.47
N VAL A 226 -3.02 2.03 11.20
CA VAL A 226 -3.17 3.49 11.25
C VAL A 226 -2.83 3.92 12.67
N ALA A 227 -1.91 4.89 12.84
CA ALA A 227 -1.53 5.43 14.14
C ALA A 227 -1.46 6.96 14.05
N ALA A 228 -1.82 7.64 15.14
CA ALA A 228 -1.76 9.09 15.22
C ALA A 228 -1.33 9.57 16.60
N GLY A 229 -0.77 10.78 16.68
CA GLY A 229 -0.47 11.46 17.95
C GLY A 229 -1.70 11.93 18.74
N ARG A 230 -2.89 11.79 18.14
CA ARG A 230 -4.21 12.19 18.65
C ARG A 230 -5.20 11.04 18.50
N THR A 231 -6.33 11.11 19.17
CA THR A 231 -7.43 10.15 18.96
C THR A 231 -7.86 10.15 17.49
N LEU A 232 -8.01 8.95 16.93
CA LEU A 232 -8.37 8.74 15.53
C LEU A 232 -9.80 9.18 15.25
N LYS A 233 -9.95 9.96 14.19
CA LYS A 233 -11.23 10.38 13.63
C LYS A 233 -11.66 9.39 12.56
N ARG A 234 -12.94 9.43 12.19
CA ARG A 234 -13.48 8.61 11.09
C ARG A 234 -12.77 8.86 9.76
N SER A 235 -12.37 10.11 9.49
CA SER A 235 -11.57 10.49 8.32
C SER A 235 -10.18 9.84 8.30
N ASP A 236 -9.61 9.54 9.47
CA ASP A 236 -8.33 8.83 9.59
C ASP A 236 -8.53 7.32 9.34
N LEU A 237 -9.71 6.77 9.57
CA LEU A 237 -9.97 5.35 9.27
C LEU A 237 -10.34 5.13 7.80
N ARG A 238 -10.85 6.17 7.13
CA ARG A 238 -11.30 6.14 5.74
C ARG A 238 -10.88 7.43 5.02
N PRO A 239 -9.60 7.57 4.67
CA PRO A 239 -9.13 8.70 3.89
C PRO A 239 -9.69 8.65 2.47
N ARG A 240 -9.71 9.81 1.80
CA ARG A 240 -10.19 9.98 0.41
C ARG A 240 -9.10 9.69 -0.63
N ASP A 241 -8.40 8.59 -0.46
CA ASP A 241 -7.27 8.19 -1.31
C ASP A 241 -7.64 7.15 -2.39
N GLY A 242 -8.93 6.90 -2.59
CA GLY A 242 -9.42 5.91 -3.56
C GLY A 242 -9.25 4.45 -3.14
N ILE A 243 -8.61 4.17 -2.00
CA ILE A 243 -8.35 2.81 -1.52
C ILE A 243 -9.53 2.33 -0.66
N GLY A 244 -10.17 1.25 -1.09
CA GLY A 244 -11.30 0.64 -0.38
C GLY A 244 -10.86 0.01 0.94
N ARG A 245 -11.58 0.29 2.03
CA ARG A 245 -11.27 -0.20 3.38
C ARG A 245 -12.47 -0.84 4.06
N ARG A 246 -12.22 -1.87 4.88
CA ARG A 246 -13.24 -2.57 5.69
C ARG A 246 -12.66 -3.09 7.00
N LYS A 247 -13.53 -3.65 7.85
CA LYS A 247 -13.19 -4.29 9.14
C LYS A 247 -12.30 -3.39 10.03
N ALA A 248 -12.65 -2.11 10.11
CA ALA A 248 -11.94 -1.14 10.93
C ALA A 248 -12.07 -1.51 12.41
N SER A 249 -10.94 -1.68 13.09
CA SER A 249 -10.88 -1.98 14.53
C SER A 249 -9.95 -0.98 15.20
N VAL A 250 -10.50 -0.19 16.12
CA VAL A 250 -9.77 0.83 16.87
C VAL A 250 -9.16 0.19 18.11
N VAL A 251 -7.88 0.50 18.35
CA VAL A 251 -7.04 -0.12 19.38
C VAL A 251 -6.26 0.96 20.13
N LEU A 252 -5.55 0.57 21.19
CA LEU A 252 -4.67 1.45 21.96
C LEU A 252 -5.36 2.76 22.36
N LYS A 253 -6.51 2.65 23.05
CA LYS A 253 -7.28 3.80 23.57
C LYS A 253 -7.68 4.83 22.49
N GLY A 254 -7.80 4.40 21.23
CA GLY A 254 -8.20 5.28 20.13
C GLY A 254 -7.06 5.92 19.35
N PHE A 255 -5.80 5.69 19.72
CA PHE A 255 -4.64 6.28 19.04
C PHE A 255 -4.14 5.45 17.85
N ALA A 256 -4.56 4.18 17.76
CA ALA A 256 -4.24 3.32 16.64
C ALA A 256 -5.48 2.54 16.17
N ALA A 257 -5.46 2.08 14.93
CA ALA A 257 -6.51 1.26 14.35
C ALA A 257 -5.95 0.36 13.26
N ILE A 258 -6.71 -0.65 12.90
CA ILE A 258 -6.37 -1.58 11.85
C ILE A 258 -7.52 -1.66 10.87
N ASN A 259 -7.19 -1.61 9.59
CA ASN A 259 -8.16 -1.80 8.52
C ASN A 259 -7.66 -2.91 7.59
N GLN A 260 -8.59 -3.64 7.00
CA GLN A 260 -8.29 -4.40 5.79
C GLN A 260 -8.47 -3.47 4.59
N PHE A 261 -7.48 -3.38 3.72
CA PHE A 261 -7.53 -2.56 2.50
C PHE A 261 -7.65 -3.44 1.25
N SER A 262 -8.24 -2.89 0.18
CA SER A 262 -8.34 -3.58 -1.10
C SER A 262 -7.08 -3.36 -1.92
N VAL A 263 -6.36 -4.45 -2.14
CA VAL A 263 -5.17 -4.46 -2.99
C VAL A 263 -5.51 -4.07 -4.42
N ASP A 264 -6.68 -4.46 -4.94
CA ASP A 264 -7.15 -4.04 -6.28
C ASP A 264 -7.29 -2.53 -6.38
N THR A 265 -7.95 -1.91 -5.40
CA THR A 265 -8.09 -0.45 -5.38
C THR A 265 -6.75 0.25 -5.20
N LEU A 266 -5.83 -0.36 -4.45
CA LEU A 266 -4.47 0.13 -4.24
C LEU A 266 -3.68 0.12 -5.56
N LEU A 267 -3.77 -0.96 -6.34
CA LEU A 267 -3.13 -1.07 -7.66
C LEU A 267 -3.63 0.01 -8.64
N GLN A 268 -4.89 0.44 -8.50
CA GLN A 268 -5.51 1.43 -9.38
C GLN A 268 -5.33 2.88 -8.94
N SER A 269 -5.24 3.13 -7.62
CA SER A 269 -5.42 4.49 -7.08
C SER A 269 -4.21 5.01 -6.29
N CYS A 270 -3.23 4.16 -5.98
CA CYS A 270 -2.04 4.61 -5.25
C CYS A 270 -0.98 5.13 -6.22
N ASP A 271 -0.63 6.41 -6.12
CA ASP A 271 0.31 7.07 -7.02
C ASP A 271 1.66 6.34 -7.12
N LEU A 272 2.23 5.89 -5.99
CA LEU A 272 3.44 5.05 -5.99
C LEU A 272 3.31 3.81 -6.87
N VAL A 273 2.20 3.11 -6.76
CA VAL A 273 1.98 1.82 -7.44
C VAL A 273 1.66 2.05 -8.90
N VAL A 274 0.85 3.07 -9.21
CA VAL A 274 0.54 3.49 -10.58
C VAL A 274 1.79 3.95 -11.31
N ALA A 275 2.64 4.77 -10.66
CA ALA A 275 3.91 5.20 -11.23
C ALA A 275 4.84 4.03 -11.51
N ILE A 276 4.89 3.03 -10.61
CA ILE A 276 5.65 1.80 -10.83
C ILE A 276 5.08 1.01 -12.00
N ASN A 277 3.75 0.91 -12.13
CA ASN A 277 3.08 0.18 -13.22
C ASN A 277 3.30 0.83 -14.59
N GLN A 278 3.30 2.17 -14.65
CA GLN A 278 3.53 2.91 -15.90
C GLN A 278 5.02 2.93 -16.29
N ASN A 279 5.92 3.05 -15.31
CA ASN A 279 7.36 3.20 -15.53
C ASN A 279 8.11 1.97 -15.01
N THR A 280 7.63 0.76 -15.30
CA THR A 280 8.27 -0.45 -14.80
C THR A 280 9.63 -0.67 -15.49
N THR A 281 10.70 -0.11 -14.92
CA THR A 281 12.05 -0.16 -15.52
C THR A 281 12.87 -1.37 -15.07
N GLY A 282 12.44 -2.09 -14.03
CA GLY A 282 13.28 -3.09 -13.36
C GLY A 282 12.59 -4.41 -13.02
N VAL A 283 13.42 -5.43 -12.74
CA VAL A 283 12.95 -6.76 -12.30
C VAL A 283 12.34 -6.70 -10.90
N LYS A 284 12.86 -5.81 -10.03
CA LYS A 284 12.39 -5.64 -8.64
C LYS A 284 10.94 -5.12 -8.63
N GLU A 285 10.63 -4.12 -9.45
CA GLU A 285 9.31 -3.52 -9.61
C GLU A 285 8.27 -4.51 -10.16
N ARG A 286 8.60 -5.24 -11.24
CA ARG A 286 7.71 -6.26 -11.83
C ARG A 286 7.28 -7.30 -10.80
N ARG A 287 8.20 -7.73 -9.94
CA ARG A 287 7.89 -8.71 -8.91
C ARG A 287 6.94 -8.15 -7.84
N ILE A 288 7.10 -6.89 -7.43
CA ILE A 288 6.16 -6.24 -6.50
C ILE A 288 4.74 -6.27 -7.08
N LEU A 289 4.56 -5.85 -8.34
CA LEU A 289 3.25 -5.85 -8.99
C LEU A 289 2.66 -7.27 -9.13
N SER A 290 3.49 -8.25 -9.50
CA SER A 290 3.09 -9.67 -9.55
C SER A 290 2.59 -10.17 -8.20
N ASP A 291 3.33 -9.88 -7.13
CA ASP A 291 3.00 -10.41 -5.81
C ASP A 291 1.78 -9.70 -5.21
N MET A 292 1.62 -8.39 -5.46
CA MET A 292 0.38 -7.68 -5.15
C MET A 292 -0.82 -8.28 -5.90
N SER A 293 -0.67 -8.61 -7.19
CA SER A 293 -1.75 -9.21 -7.99
C SER A 293 -2.17 -10.60 -7.46
N LYS A 294 -1.19 -11.44 -7.10
CA LYS A 294 -1.45 -12.74 -6.46
C LYS A 294 -2.12 -12.58 -5.09
N MET A 295 -1.64 -11.64 -4.29
CA MET A 295 -2.23 -11.31 -2.99
C MET A 295 -3.68 -10.86 -3.15
N ALA A 296 -3.97 -9.99 -4.13
CA ALA A 296 -5.33 -9.53 -4.42
C ALA A 296 -6.25 -10.70 -4.76
N ALA A 297 -5.81 -11.61 -5.63
CA ALA A 297 -6.58 -12.81 -6.00
C ALA A 297 -6.90 -13.70 -4.78
N VAL A 298 -5.90 -13.97 -3.93
CA VAL A 298 -6.08 -14.79 -2.72
C VAL A 298 -7.03 -14.12 -1.72
N LEU A 299 -6.83 -12.83 -1.44
CA LEU A 299 -7.66 -12.08 -0.49
C LEU A 299 -9.11 -11.96 -0.99
N ASN A 300 -9.30 -11.77 -2.29
CA ASN A 300 -10.64 -11.77 -2.88
C ASN A 300 -11.31 -13.12 -2.70
N MET A 301 -10.62 -14.23 -3.04
CA MET A 301 -11.14 -15.59 -2.86
C MET A 301 -11.51 -15.90 -1.41
N MET A 302 -10.69 -15.49 -0.44
CA MET A 302 -10.94 -15.72 0.99
C MET A 302 -12.13 -14.90 1.54
N ASP A 303 -12.43 -13.75 0.94
CA ASP A 303 -13.45 -12.81 1.42
C ASP A 303 -14.68 -12.72 0.49
N SER A 304 -14.84 -13.63 -0.48
CA SER A 304 -15.95 -13.71 -1.47
C SER A 304 -17.36 -13.91 -0.89
N ALA A 305 -17.57 -13.80 0.42
CA ALA A 305 -18.90 -13.94 1.00
C ALA A 305 -19.78 -12.70 0.66
N PRO A 306 -21.06 -12.90 0.27
CA PRO A 306 -21.96 -11.81 -0.08
C PRO A 306 -22.11 -10.81 1.08
N GLY A 307 -22.12 -9.51 0.76
CA GLY A 307 -22.24 -8.42 1.74
C GLY A 307 -20.94 -7.97 2.44
N LYS A 308 -19.80 -8.63 2.18
CA LYS A 308 -18.50 -8.27 2.78
C LYS A 308 -17.60 -7.40 1.89
N GLY A 309 -18.14 -6.78 0.83
CA GLY A 309 -17.37 -6.00 -0.15
C GLY A 309 -16.58 -4.83 0.45
N PHE A 310 -15.52 -4.40 -0.25
CA PHE A 310 -14.80 -3.19 0.12
C PHE A 310 -15.65 -1.94 -0.15
N VAL A 311 -15.68 -1.01 0.79
CA VAL A 311 -16.42 0.24 0.64
C VAL A 311 -15.49 1.29 0.04
N ARG A 312 -15.80 1.77 -1.17
CA ARG A 312 -15.23 3.00 -1.75
C ARG A 312 -16.13 4.18 -1.37
N GLU A 313 -15.57 5.32 -0.95
CA GLU A 313 -16.39 6.49 -0.58
C GLU A 313 -17.24 7.04 -1.74
N SER A 314 -16.81 6.86 -2.99
CA SER A 314 -17.63 7.17 -4.18
C SER A 314 -19.00 6.47 -4.17
N ASN A 315 -19.08 5.28 -3.57
CA ASN A 315 -20.29 4.47 -3.51
C ASN A 315 -21.20 4.86 -2.32
N TYR A 316 -20.73 5.71 -1.40
CA TYR A 316 -21.48 6.11 -0.23
C TYR A 316 -22.65 7.04 -0.58
N LYS A 317 -22.46 7.95 -1.56
CA LYS A 317 -23.54 8.81 -2.06
C LYS A 317 -24.66 7.99 -2.72
N LEU A 318 -24.30 6.94 -3.46
CA LEU A 318 -25.28 6.06 -4.11
C LEU A 318 -26.06 5.20 -3.10
N ALA A 319 -25.38 4.72 -2.05
CA ALA A 319 -26.00 3.93 -0.99
C ALA A 319 -26.92 4.78 -0.10
N GLN A 320 -26.52 6.02 0.23
CA GLN A 320 -27.39 6.94 0.99
C GLN A 320 -28.58 7.43 0.16
N SER A 321 -28.42 7.67 -1.14
CA SER A 321 -29.55 8.04 -2.01
C SER A 321 -30.60 6.93 -2.14
N LYS A 322 -30.21 5.66 -1.98
CA LYS A 322 -31.14 4.51 -2.00
C LYS A 322 -31.80 4.22 -0.66
N GLN A 323 -31.33 4.81 0.45
CA GLN A 323 -31.98 4.70 1.76
C GLN A 323 -32.94 5.87 2.05
N LEU A 324 -32.94 6.89 1.18
CA LEU A 324 -33.81 8.06 1.25
C LEU A 324 -34.91 8.04 0.17
N GLN A 325 -35.10 6.90 -0.50
CA GLN A 325 -36.22 6.58 -1.38
C GLN A 325 -36.98 5.40 -0.79
#